data_AF-A0A2H0IZ35-F1
#
_entry.id   AF-A0A2H0IZ35-F1
#
_cell.length_a   1.000
_cell.length_b   1.000
_cell.length_c   1.000
_cell.angle_alpha   90.00
_cell.angle_beta   90.00
_cell.angle_gamma   90.00
#
_symmetry.space_group_name_H-M   'P 1'
#
loop_
_entity.id
_entity.type
_entity.pdbx_description
1 polymer ?
#
loop_
_entity_poly.entity_id
_entity_poly.type
_entity_poly.pdbx_seq_one_letter_code
_entity_poly.pdbx_strand_id
1 'polypeptide(L)' 'MNAETITHEALSLPMQQRAELAAQLLSSLDVLSEAEIEPLWFQVAAQRAAEMDQGHAKRVPAEDVRRQARALLK' A
#
# COMPACT_ATOMS: atom_id res chain seq x y z
N MET A 1 -6.26 11.77 -26.29
CA MET A 1 -6.79 12.08 -24.94
C MET A 1 -5.60 12.11 -24.00
N ASN A 2 -5.45 13.14 -23.16
CA ASN A 2 -4.34 13.25 -22.20
C ASN A 2 -4.85 13.03 -20.76
N ALA A 3 -3.95 12.89 -19.80
CA ALA A 3 -4.31 12.63 -18.40
C ALA A 3 -5.17 13.76 -17.80
N GLU A 4 -4.96 15.00 -18.22
CA GLU A 4 -5.72 16.16 -17.76
C GLU A 4 -7.19 16.09 -18.18
N THR A 5 -7.46 15.77 -19.46
CA THR A 5 -8.82 15.58 -19.98
C THR A 5 -9.53 14.43 -19.26
N ILE A 6 -8.85 13.29 -19.07
CA ILE A 6 -9.40 12.11 -18.38
C ILE A 6 -9.72 12.44 -16.92
N THR A 7 -8.85 13.19 -16.25
CA THR A 7 -9.06 13.62 -14.86
C THR A 7 -10.29 14.52 -14.74
N HIS A 8 -10.41 15.50 -15.65
CA HIS A 8 -11.57 16.39 -15.67
C HIS A 8 -12.89 15.62 -15.88
N GLU A 9 -12.92 14.68 -16.83
CA GLU A 9 -14.09 13.84 -17.07
C GLU A 9 -14.41 12.92 -15.88
N ALA A 10 -13.41 12.27 -15.30
CA ALA A 10 -13.57 11.43 -14.11
C ALA A 10 -14.12 12.22 -12.91
N LEU A 11 -13.64 13.45 -12.69
CA LEU A 11 -14.13 14.30 -11.60
C LEU A 11 -15.56 14.79 -11.81
N SER A 12 -16.04 14.82 -13.05
CA SER A 12 -17.43 15.18 -13.38
C SER A 12 -18.45 14.08 -13.02
N LEU A 13 -17.99 12.84 -12.81
CA LEU A 13 -18.84 11.72 -12.45
C LEU A 13 -19.40 11.86 -11.03
N PRO A 14 -20.59 11.29 -10.73
CA PRO A 14 -21.09 11.10 -9.37
C PRO A 14 -20.09 10.35 -8.48
N MET A 15 -20.13 10.62 -7.17
CA MET A 15 -19.20 10.06 -6.18
C MET A 15 -19.06 8.53 -6.27
N GLN A 16 -20.18 7.81 -6.44
CA GLN A 16 -20.18 6.35 -6.53
C GLN A 16 -19.39 5.85 -7.75
N GLN A 17 -19.63 6.46 -8.91
CA GLN A 17 -18.95 6.10 -10.16
C GLN A 17 -17.47 6.46 -10.13
N ARG A 18 -17.08 7.55 -9.45
CA ARG A 18 -15.66 7.86 -9.21
C ARG A 18 -14.97 6.80 -8.36
N ALA A 19 -15.64 6.32 -7.31
CA ALA A 19 -15.08 5.28 -6.45
C ALA A 19 -14.90 3.96 -7.23
N GLU A 20 -15.89 3.58 -8.06
CA GLU A 20 -15.80 2.42 -8.94
C GLU A 20 -14.66 2.54 -9.95
N LEU A 21 -14.53 3.69 -10.62
CA LEU A 21 -13.44 3.96 -11.56
C LEU A 21 -12.07 3.90 -10.88
N ALA A 22 -11.94 4.49 -9.68
CA ALA A 22 -10.71 4.43 -8.90
C ALA A 22 -10.33 2.99 -8.55
N ALA A 23 -11.30 2.16 -8.13
CA ALA A 23 -11.06 0.75 -7.82
C ALA A 23 -10.60 -0.03 -9.05
N GLN A 24 -11.21 0.19 -10.22
CA GLN A 24 -10.81 -0.46 -11.47
C GLN A 24 -9.41 -0.04 -11.90
N LEU A 25 -9.09 1.25 -11.81
CA LEU A 25 -7.75 1.75 -12.12
C LEU A 25 -6.71 1.14 -11.18
N LEU A 26 -6.97 1.10 -9.87
CA LEU A 26 -6.07 0.45 -8.91
C LEU A 26 -5.88 -1.03 -9.21
N SER A 27 -6.97 -1.77 -9.45
CA SER A 27 -6.90 -3.18 -9.83
C SER A 27 -6.15 -3.41 -11.14
N SER A 28 -6.18 -2.46 -12.07
CA SER A 28 -5.41 -2.55 -13.32
C SER A 28 -3.90 -2.38 -13.11
N LEU A 29 -3.48 -1.84 -11.96
CA LEU A 29 -2.07 -1.71 -11.56
C LEU A 29 -1.56 -2.96 -10.83
N ASP A 30 -2.45 -3.83 -10.34
CA ASP A 30 -2.10 -5.14 -9.79
C ASP A 30 -1.85 -6.14 -10.94
N VAL A 31 -0.84 -5.84 -11.76
CA VAL A 31 -0.50 -6.60 -12.98
C VAL A 31 0.25 -7.89 -12.66
N LEU A 32 0.90 -7.94 -11.49
CA LEU A 32 1.67 -9.10 -11.07
C LEU A 32 0.72 -10.15 -10.50
N SER A 33 0.81 -11.36 -11.02
CA SER A 33 0.14 -12.52 -10.42
C SER A 33 0.70 -12.78 -9.02
N GLU A 34 -0.06 -13.49 -8.18
CA GLU A 34 0.40 -13.91 -6.84
C GLU A 34 1.77 -14.62 -6.91
N ALA A 35 1.99 -15.41 -7.96
CA ALA A 35 3.25 -16.13 -8.21
C ALA A 35 4.44 -15.19 -8.52
N GLU A 36 4.18 -13.99 -9.05
CA GLU A 36 5.20 -12.95 -9.28
C GLU A 36 5.35 -12.03 -8.06
N ILE A 37 4.29 -11.84 -7.28
CA ILE A 37 4.27 -11.03 -6.05
C ILE A 37 5.02 -11.71 -4.91
N GLU A 38 4.81 -13.02 -4.73
CA GLU A 38 5.43 -13.81 -3.67
C GLU A 38 6.96 -13.67 -3.60
N PRO A 39 7.73 -13.88 -4.70
CA PRO A 39 9.19 -13.75 -4.66
C PRO A 39 9.64 -12.31 -4.37
N LEU A 40 8.90 -11.30 -4.81
CA LEU A 40 9.19 -9.89 -4.52
C LEU A 40 9.01 -9.57 -3.03
N TRP A 41 7.95 -10.09 -2.40
CA TRP A 41 7.76 -9.97 -0.96
C TRP A 41 8.84 -10.69 -0.17
N PHE A 42 9.26 -11.88 -0.60
CA PHE A 42 10.40 -12.57 0.01
C PHE A 42 11.67 -11.74 -0.04
N GLN A 43 11.96 -11.10 -1.18
CA GLN A 43 13.11 -10.22 -1.32
C GLN A 43 13.04 -9.03 -0.34
N VAL A 44 11.88 -8.39 -0.23
CA VAL A 44 11.67 -7.27 0.71
C VAL A 44 11.80 -7.73 2.16
N ALA A 45 11.23 -8.89 2.50
CA ALA A 45 11.31 -9.44 3.85
C ALA A 45 12.75 -9.76 4.25
N ALA A 46 13.51 -10.40 3.35
CA ALA A 46 14.93 -10.70 3.56
C ALA A 46 15.76 -9.42 3.73
N GLN A 47 15.53 -8.42 2.87
CA GLN A 47 16.20 -7.12 2.96
C GLN A 47 15.92 -6.42 4.30
N ARG A 48 14.65 -6.38 4.72
CA ARG A 48 14.25 -5.76 5.99
C ARG A 48 14.83 -6.49 7.20
N ALA A 49 14.89 -7.82 7.17
CA ALA A 49 15.52 -8.60 8.22
C ALA A 49 17.02 -8.25 8.33
N ALA A 50 17.73 -8.18 7.20
CA ALA A 50 19.14 -7.79 7.17
C ALA A 50 19.38 -6.36 7.70
N GLU A 51 18.54 -5.40 7.29
CA GLU A 51 18.60 -4.02 7.80
C GLU A 51 18.35 -3.94 9.30
N MET A 52 17.43 -4.78 9.81
CA MET A 52 17.21 -4.91 11.24
C MET A 52 18.46 -5.44 11.92
N ASP A 53 19.01 -6.57 11.47
CA ASP A 53 20.19 -7.21 12.07
C ASP A 53 21.42 -6.32 12.06
N GLN A 54 21.61 -5.53 11.00
CA GLN A 54 22.69 -4.55 10.85
C GLN A 54 22.47 -3.27 11.68
N GLY A 55 21.28 -3.10 12.28
CA GLY A 55 20.94 -1.91 13.07
C GLY A 55 20.59 -0.67 12.24
N HIS A 56 20.38 -0.83 10.93
CA HIS A 56 19.93 0.25 10.04
C HIS A 56 18.47 0.61 10.25
N ALA A 57 17.65 -0.34 10.72
CA ALA A 57 16.25 -0.10 11.02
C ALA A 57 16.03 0.38 12.47
N LYS A 58 15.24 1.45 12.65
CA LYS A 58 14.79 1.89 13.97
C LYS A 58 13.82 0.86 14.57
N ARG A 59 14.23 0.22 15.65
CA ARG A 59 13.39 -0.74 16.39
C ARG A 59 12.54 -0.01 17.43
N VAL A 60 11.31 -0.48 17.64
CA VAL A 60 10.40 0.03 18.68
C VAL A 60 10.12 -1.11 19.66
N PRO A 61 10.23 -0.87 20.99
CA PRO A 61 9.86 -1.88 21.97
C PRO A 61 8.42 -2.36 21.78
N ALA A 62 8.21 -3.68 21.88
CA ALA A 62 6.90 -4.27 21.67
C ALA A 62 5.83 -3.74 22.67
N GLU A 63 6.26 -3.35 23.86
CA GLU A 63 5.42 -2.71 24.89
C GLU A 63 4.81 -1.39 24.40
N ASP A 64 5.63 -0.56 23.75
CA ASP A 64 5.22 0.75 23.24
C ASP A 64 4.23 0.58 22.09
N VAL A 65 4.48 -0.37 21.19
CA VAL A 65 3.58 -0.71 20.09
C VAL A 65 2.22 -1.17 20.63
N ARG A 66 2.21 -2.09 21.60
CA ARG A 66 0.97 -2.58 22.23
C ARG A 66 0.19 -1.45 22.91
N ARG A 67 0.89 -0.56 23.63
CA ARG A 67 0.26 0.58 24.31
C ARG A 67 -0.40 1.52 23.32
N GLN A 68 0.29 1.87 22.24
CA GLN A 68 -0.24 2.76 21.19
C GLN A 68 -1.43 2.12 20.45
N ALA A 69 -1.33 0.85 20.06
CA ALA A 69 -2.41 0.13 19.40
C ALA A 69 -3.69 0.09 20.25
N ARG A 70 -3.57 -0.16 21.56
CA ARG A 70 -4.71 -0.12 22.49
C ARG A 70 -5.32 1.26 22.65
N ALA A 71 -4.53 2.33 22.50
CA ALA A 71 -5.03 3.69 22.59
C ALA A 71 -5.89 4.08 21.36
N LEU A 72 -5.60 3.52 20.18
CA LEU A 72 -6.36 3.76 18.94
C LEU A 72 -7.74 3.08 18.92
N LEU A 73 -7.96 2.09 19.77
CA LEU A 73 -9.24 1.34 19.87
C LEU A 73 -10.22 1.96 20.89
N LYS A 74 -9.88 3.11 21.48
CA LYS A 74 -10.75 3.87 22.39
C LYS A 74 -11.38 5.03 21.65
#